data_AF-A0A7S3EQ70-F1
#
_entry.id   AF-A0A7S3EQ70-F1
#
_cell.length_a   1.000
_cell.length_b   1.000
_cell.length_c   1.000
_cell.angle_alpha   90.00
_cell.angle_beta   90.00
_cell.angle_gamma   90.00
#
_symmetry.space_group_name_H-M   'P 1'
#
loop_
_entity.id
_entity.type
_entity.pdbx_description
1 polymer ?
#
loop_
_entity_poly.entity_id
_entity_poly.type
_entity_poly.pdbx_seq_one_letter_code
_entity_poly.pdbx_strand_id
1 'polypeptide(L)'
;MCLFESGVTGRSAALDWVAVVSKLNGDRKKTYFNRDEVVGDGFILNLVVVMLKVCAPFAVPSSPKLEKIDPTYVLSDVRVDYSEETRLGVAAGSLERIEPGNSSSPRAAYRHVINLEPTDLVDENQVPLPRNPNGEDVVEVSSKFGFITETFYLTGSLLEIGYSSTYSLYGNTLMRINELRSQVDRVQSMGAGMGPLGGFREVMLKKLEKETLEEARRKLCYDVYLIENDQDDPDLISFAAASSSYLLRLLCFGKPPELPLSVPPSMKAAVQVEAMVDDIVNIMINSLRYDPEAVDRSVALIDNILTLSVVAINSPLHFKNPYLRSRLAELLWLMAPRTNGRYGKIWEGLEFVTADRMPCSVIVVGTGCEGTQHTKLLSNLILF
;
A
#
# COMPACT_ATOMS: atom_id res chain seq x y z
N MET A 1 22.20 -9.69 7.51
CA MET A 1 22.26 -10.89 6.67
C MET A 1 22.72 -12.14 7.41
N CYS A 2 23.88 -12.14 8.09
CA CYS A 2 24.43 -13.36 8.72
C CYS A 2 23.47 -14.11 9.67
N LEU A 3 22.64 -13.42 10.46
CA LEU A 3 21.64 -14.07 11.33
C LEU A 3 20.58 -14.82 10.53
N PHE A 4 20.11 -14.26 9.42
CA PHE A 4 19.18 -14.92 8.50
C PHE A 4 19.83 -16.07 7.71
N GLU A 5 21.15 -16.19 7.73
CA GLU A 5 21.90 -17.25 7.05
C GLU A 5 22.40 -18.34 8.02
N SER A 6 22.40 -18.06 9.32
CA SER A 6 22.96 -18.91 10.39
C SER A 6 22.22 -20.23 10.68
N GLY A 7 21.17 -20.55 9.92
CA GLY A 7 20.35 -21.76 10.08
C GLY A 7 18.97 -21.48 10.67
N VAL A 8 18.23 -22.53 10.97
CA VAL A 8 16.80 -22.44 11.36
C VAL A 8 16.62 -21.65 12.66
N THR A 9 17.42 -21.93 13.69
CA THR A 9 17.31 -21.26 15.00
C THR A 9 17.59 -19.76 14.90
N GLY A 10 18.67 -19.37 14.22
CA GLY A 10 19.04 -17.97 14.08
C GLY A 10 18.07 -17.18 13.20
N ARG A 11 17.53 -17.80 12.13
CA ARG A 11 16.43 -17.22 11.35
C ARG A 11 15.19 -16.97 12.20
N SER A 12 14.76 -17.98 12.96
CA SER A 12 13.57 -17.85 13.82
C SER A 12 13.75 -16.73 14.84
N ALA A 13 14.88 -16.71 15.55
CA ALA A 13 15.15 -15.68 16.56
C ALA A 13 15.24 -14.27 15.95
N ALA A 14 15.78 -14.13 14.74
CA ALA A 14 15.81 -12.85 14.04
C ALA A 14 14.38 -12.39 13.68
N LEU A 15 13.53 -13.28 13.16
CA LEU A 15 12.14 -12.96 12.85
C LEU A 15 11.32 -12.64 14.11
N ASP A 16 11.55 -13.34 15.22
CA ASP A 16 10.92 -13.05 16.51
C ASP A 16 11.29 -11.65 16.99
N TRP A 17 12.57 -11.26 16.86
CA TRP A 17 13.02 -9.91 17.20
C TRP A 17 12.36 -8.85 16.30
N VAL A 18 12.29 -9.07 14.99
CA VAL A 18 11.61 -8.16 14.05
C VAL A 18 10.12 -8.02 14.40
N ALA A 19 9.46 -9.12 14.76
CA ALA A 19 8.07 -9.11 15.18
C ALA A 19 7.83 -8.29 16.45
N VAL A 20 8.72 -8.42 17.45
CA VAL A 20 8.69 -7.60 18.67
C VAL A 20 8.87 -6.12 18.34
N VAL A 21 9.83 -5.78 17.46
CA VAL A 21 10.02 -4.40 17.00
C VAL A 21 8.74 -3.88 16.35
N SER A 22 8.12 -4.64 15.44
CA SER A 22 6.88 -4.21 14.80
C SER A 22 5.77 -3.95 15.82
N LYS A 23 5.53 -4.93 16.71
CA LYS A 23 4.49 -4.86 17.74
C LYS A 23 4.64 -3.66 18.67
N LEU A 24 5.85 -3.42 19.19
CA LEU A 24 6.11 -2.32 20.13
C LEU A 24 6.03 -0.93 19.48
N ASN A 25 6.01 -0.85 18.15
CA ASN A 25 5.98 0.40 17.39
C ASN A 25 4.69 0.56 16.58
N GLY A 26 3.64 -0.21 16.88
CA GLY A 26 2.33 -0.11 16.21
C GLY A 26 1.70 1.29 16.30
N ASP A 27 2.01 2.05 17.35
CA ASP A 27 1.57 3.44 17.51
C ASP A 27 2.01 4.36 16.38
N ARG A 28 3.08 4.01 15.65
CA ARG A 28 3.52 4.76 14.46
C ARG A 28 2.51 4.74 13.31
N LYS A 29 1.52 3.83 13.32
CA LYS A 29 0.39 3.82 12.37
C LYS A 29 -0.65 4.91 12.68
N LYS A 30 -0.66 5.47 13.89
CA LYS A 30 -1.61 6.52 14.30
C LYS A 30 -1.24 7.84 13.62
N THR A 31 -2.24 8.68 13.33
CA THR A 31 -2.03 10.04 12.80
C THR A 31 -1.14 10.89 13.70
N TYR A 32 -1.27 10.70 15.02
CA TYR A 32 -0.44 11.33 16.04
C TYR A 32 0.00 10.27 17.04
N PHE A 33 1.28 10.27 17.39
CA PHE A 33 1.85 9.35 18.38
C PHE A 33 2.97 10.03 19.16
N ASN A 34 3.24 9.52 20.36
CA ASN A 34 4.33 10.01 21.18
C ASN A 34 5.66 9.48 20.63
N ARG A 35 6.53 10.39 20.17
CA ARG A 35 7.84 10.03 19.60
C ARG A 35 8.81 9.47 20.64
N ASP A 36 8.58 9.75 21.92
CA ASP A 36 9.43 9.26 23.01
C ASP A 36 9.08 7.82 23.43
N GLU A 37 7.93 7.29 22.98
CA GLU A 37 7.45 5.94 23.27
C GLU A 37 7.76 4.94 22.15
N VAL A 38 8.32 5.40 21.03
CA VAL A 38 8.63 4.58 19.85
C VAL A 38 10.08 4.75 19.43
N VAL A 39 10.57 3.85 18.59
CA VAL A 39 11.92 3.92 18.02
C VAL A 39 12.08 5.12 17.09
N GLY A 40 13.32 5.57 16.89
CA GLY A 40 13.62 6.66 15.95
C GLY A 40 13.40 6.25 14.48
N ASP A 41 13.09 7.23 13.64
CA ASP A 41 12.78 7.05 12.21
C ASP A 41 13.91 6.33 11.45
N GLY A 42 15.17 6.72 11.71
CA GLY A 42 16.33 6.10 11.07
C GLY A 42 16.51 4.62 11.44
N PHE A 43 16.16 4.23 12.67
CA PHE A 43 16.22 2.81 13.07
C PHE A 43 15.21 1.97 12.30
N ILE A 44 13.96 2.43 12.24
CA ILE A 44 12.89 1.65 11.60
C ILE A 44 13.06 1.61 10.07
N LEU A 45 13.49 2.71 9.45
CA LEU A 45 13.79 2.74 8.01
C LEU A 45 14.96 1.83 7.64
N ASN A 46 16.03 1.83 8.44
CA ASN A 46 17.13 0.89 8.23
C ASN A 46 16.66 -0.56 8.33
N LEU A 47 15.76 -0.87 9.26
CA LEU A 47 15.20 -2.21 9.39
C LEU A 47 14.33 -2.59 8.19
N VAL A 48 13.51 -1.67 7.67
CA VAL A 48 12.77 -1.83 6.42
C VAL A 48 13.73 -2.21 5.27
N VAL A 49 14.81 -1.45 5.09
CA VAL A 49 15.81 -1.72 4.04
C VAL A 49 16.45 -3.11 4.20
N VAL A 50 16.80 -3.51 5.43
CA VAL A 50 17.33 -4.86 5.68
C VAL A 50 16.30 -5.93 5.28
N MET A 51 15.04 -5.74 5.64
CA MET A 51 13.98 -6.72 5.35
C MET A 51 13.62 -6.76 3.87
N LEU A 52 13.66 -5.63 3.16
CA LEU A 52 13.57 -5.57 1.71
C LEU A 52 14.69 -6.39 1.03
N LYS A 53 15.94 -6.25 1.51
CA LYS A 53 17.08 -7.05 1.01
C LYS A 53 16.93 -8.55 1.30
N VAL A 54 16.30 -8.92 2.42
CA VAL A 54 15.95 -10.31 2.72
C VAL A 54 14.87 -10.83 1.75
N CYS A 55 13.95 -9.96 1.32
CA CYS A 55 12.90 -10.29 0.35
C CYS A 55 13.37 -10.25 -1.11
N ALA A 56 14.42 -9.50 -1.45
CA ALA A 56 14.94 -9.32 -2.81
C ALA A 56 15.04 -10.62 -3.65
N PRO A 57 15.47 -11.79 -3.11
CA PRO A 57 15.53 -13.04 -3.88
C PRO A 57 14.18 -13.59 -4.37
N PHE A 58 13.06 -13.03 -3.92
CA PHE A 58 11.71 -13.38 -4.36
C PHE A 58 10.82 -12.17 -4.69
N ALA A 59 11.25 -10.94 -4.38
CA ALA A 59 10.57 -9.69 -4.67
C ALA A 59 10.67 -9.29 -6.16
N VAL A 60 10.39 -10.23 -7.06
CA VAL A 60 10.30 -10.00 -8.51
C VAL A 60 8.96 -10.55 -8.98
N PRO A 61 8.16 -9.81 -9.78
CA PRO A 61 6.81 -10.24 -10.16
C PRO A 61 6.73 -11.62 -10.82
N SER A 62 7.74 -11.99 -11.62
CA SER A 62 7.81 -13.30 -12.29
C SER A 62 8.29 -14.44 -11.41
N SER A 63 8.66 -14.17 -10.15
CA SER A 63 9.26 -15.18 -9.29
C SER A 63 8.28 -16.32 -8.97
N PRO A 64 8.65 -17.59 -9.16
CA PRO A 64 7.83 -18.72 -8.73
C PRO A 64 7.77 -18.83 -7.20
N LYS A 65 8.71 -18.19 -6.49
CA LYS A 65 8.74 -18.20 -5.02
C LYS A 65 7.54 -17.47 -4.39
N LEU A 66 6.85 -16.61 -5.14
CA LEU A 66 5.61 -15.97 -4.65
C LEU A 66 4.50 -17.00 -4.37
N GLU A 67 4.51 -18.16 -5.04
CA GLU A 67 3.56 -19.26 -4.74
C GLU A 67 3.84 -19.94 -3.39
N LYS A 68 5.02 -19.70 -2.81
CA LYS A 68 5.39 -20.20 -1.47
C LYS A 68 4.91 -19.28 -0.35
N ILE A 69 4.30 -18.13 -0.67
CA ILE A 69 3.68 -17.26 0.31
C ILE A 69 2.32 -17.87 0.65
N ASP A 70 2.16 -18.29 1.90
CA ASP A 70 0.92 -18.85 2.38
C ASP A 70 -0.09 -17.72 2.70
N PRO A 71 -1.21 -17.62 1.97
CA PRO A 71 -2.20 -16.57 2.18
C PRO A 71 -2.95 -16.68 3.51
N THR A 72 -2.86 -17.82 4.21
CA THR A 72 -3.52 -18.03 5.52
C THR A 72 -2.74 -17.42 6.68
N TYR A 73 -1.53 -16.90 6.45
CA TYR A 73 -0.72 -16.23 7.47
C TYR A 73 -1.48 -15.12 8.20
N VAL A 74 -2.27 -14.33 7.44
CA VAL A 74 -3.07 -13.21 7.96
C VAL A 74 -4.28 -13.64 8.82
N LEU A 75 -4.52 -14.95 8.94
CA LEU A 75 -5.51 -15.56 9.81
C LEU A 75 -4.87 -16.22 11.05
N SER A 76 -3.55 -16.26 11.12
CA SER A 76 -2.79 -16.83 12.24
C SER A 76 -2.37 -15.75 13.24
N ASP A 77 -1.85 -16.19 14.38
CA ASP A 77 -1.22 -15.37 15.42
C ASP A 77 0.31 -15.41 15.37
N VAL A 78 0.88 -15.98 14.30
CA VAL A 78 2.33 -16.15 14.17
C VAL A 78 2.97 -14.79 13.91
N ARG A 79 3.62 -14.22 14.94
CA ARG A 79 4.47 -13.00 14.92
C ARG A 79 3.76 -11.67 14.62
N VAL A 80 2.87 -11.61 13.65
CA VAL A 80 2.11 -10.41 13.30
C VAL A 80 0.63 -10.67 13.58
N ASP A 81 0.03 -9.82 14.40
CA ASP A 81 -1.40 -9.88 14.69
C ASP A 81 -2.16 -8.99 13.71
N TYR A 82 -2.99 -9.63 12.87
CA TYR A 82 -3.85 -8.96 11.90
C TYR A 82 -5.32 -8.90 12.36
N SER A 83 -5.65 -9.24 13.62
CA SER A 83 -7.06 -9.39 14.03
C SER A 83 -7.88 -8.11 13.86
N GLU A 84 -7.26 -6.95 14.05
CA GLU A 84 -7.90 -5.63 13.94
C GLU A 84 -7.76 -4.99 12.54
N GLU A 85 -7.06 -5.66 11.61
CA GLU A 85 -6.74 -5.09 10.30
C GLU A 85 -7.89 -5.31 9.30
N THR A 86 -8.18 -4.27 8.50
CA THR A 86 -9.24 -4.31 7.49
C THR A 86 -8.86 -5.23 6.33
N ARG A 87 -9.87 -5.88 5.72
CA ARG A 87 -9.69 -6.94 4.72
C ARG A 87 -10.31 -6.56 3.38
N LEU A 88 -9.71 -6.99 2.28
CA LEU A 88 -10.13 -6.61 0.92
C LEU A 88 -11.60 -6.94 0.63
N GLY A 89 -12.02 -8.16 0.97
CA GLY A 89 -13.32 -8.72 0.63
C GLY A 89 -14.22 -9.02 1.83
N VAL A 90 -13.74 -8.88 3.07
CA VAL A 90 -14.53 -9.21 4.28
C VAL A 90 -14.83 -7.95 5.08
N ALA A 91 -16.08 -7.81 5.56
CA ALA A 91 -16.44 -6.69 6.42
C ALA A 91 -15.68 -6.79 7.77
N ALA A 92 -15.20 -5.65 8.26
CA ALA A 92 -14.48 -5.56 9.53
C ALA A 92 -15.29 -6.21 10.67
N GLY A 93 -14.62 -7.02 11.50
CA GLY A 93 -15.24 -7.72 12.64
C GLY A 93 -16.02 -9.01 12.30
N SER A 94 -16.06 -9.42 11.03
CA SER A 94 -16.85 -10.59 10.61
C SER A 94 -16.04 -11.89 10.44
N LEU A 95 -14.74 -11.84 10.78
CA LEU A 95 -13.87 -13.01 10.85
C LEU A 95 -13.69 -13.38 12.32
N GLU A 96 -14.25 -14.52 12.73
CA GLU A 96 -13.87 -15.15 13.99
C GLU A 96 -12.43 -15.70 13.85
N ARG A 97 -11.65 -15.65 14.93
CA ARG A 97 -10.29 -16.22 14.97
C ARG A 97 -10.35 -17.71 14.66
N ILE A 98 -9.59 -18.17 13.67
CA ILE A 98 -9.53 -19.59 13.30
C ILE A 98 -8.30 -20.19 13.98
N GLU A 99 -8.50 -21.10 14.93
CA GLU A 99 -7.39 -21.83 15.56
C GLU A 99 -6.75 -22.82 14.57
N PRO A 100 -5.41 -22.93 14.52
CA PRO A 100 -4.71 -23.87 13.65
C PRO A 100 -5.19 -25.31 13.87
N GLY A 101 -5.62 -25.98 12.80
CA GLY A 101 -6.11 -27.37 12.85
C GLY A 101 -7.56 -27.56 13.31
N ASN A 102 -8.29 -26.48 13.62
CA ASN A 102 -9.73 -26.55 13.87
C ASN A 102 -10.50 -26.30 12.56
N SER A 103 -11.09 -27.35 12.00
CA SER A 103 -11.91 -27.30 10.77
C SER A 103 -13.31 -26.73 11.03
N SER A 104 -13.45 -25.75 11.91
CA SER A 104 -14.71 -25.03 12.09
C SER A 104 -15.13 -24.45 10.74
N SER A 105 -16.31 -24.89 10.29
CA SER A 105 -16.73 -24.84 8.89
C SER A 105 -16.43 -23.49 8.20
N PRO A 106 -15.66 -23.49 7.11
CA PRO A 106 -15.41 -22.32 6.26
C PRO A 106 -16.69 -21.62 5.80
N ARG A 107 -17.85 -22.29 5.86
CA ARG A 107 -19.17 -21.72 5.55
C ARG A 107 -19.60 -20.60 6.50
N ALA A 108 -19.18 -20.62 7.76
CA ALA A 108 -19.52 -19.55 8.71
C ALA A 108 -18.77 -18.25 8.35
N ALA A 109 -17.47 -18.35 8.04
CA ALA A 109 -16.67 -17.22 7.56
C ALA A 109 -17.13 -16.72 6.18
N TYR A 110 -17.50 -17.63 5.26
CA TYR A 110 -17.98 -17.27 3.91
C TYR A 110 -19.29 -16.47 3.90
N ARG A 111 -20.23 -16.74 4.81
CA ARG A 111 -21.49 -15.96 4.92
C ARG A 111 -21.24 -14.48 5.19
N HIS A 112 -20.14 -14.15 5.86
CA HIS A 112 -19.77 -12.79 6.22
C HIS A 112 -18.88 -12.09 5.18
N VAL A 113 -18.12 -12.86 4.39
CA VAL A 113 -17.36 -12.35 3.25
C VAL A 113 -18.30 -11.74 2.19
N ILE A 114 -19.54 -12.22 2.11
CA ILE A 114 -20.51 -11.83 1.10
C ILE A 114 -21.76 -11.27 1.78
N ASN A 115 -21.68 -10.06 2.33
CA ASN A 115 -22.89 -9.23 2.54
C ASN A 115 -23.45 -8.82 1.16
N LEU A 116 -23.94 -9.78 0.36
CA LEU A 116 -24.95 -9.50 -0.64
C LEU A 116 -26.25 -9.33 0.13
N GLU A 117 -26.97 -8.24 -0.08
CA GLU A 117 -28.28 -8.10 0.54
C GLU A 117 -29.20 -9.25 0.07
N PRO A 118 -30.07 -9.78 0.95
CA PRO A 118 -30.92 -10.93 0.64
C PRO A 118 -31.81 -10.76 -0.62
N THR A 119 -32.00 -9.52 -1.09
CA THR A 119 -32.78 -9.17 -2.28
C THR A 119 -32.11 -9.50 -3.60
N ASP A 120 -30.80 -9.77 -3.61
CA ASP A 120 -30.06 -10.17 -4.83
C ASP A 120 -29.92 -11.70 -4.97
N LEU A 121 -30.47 -12.47 -4.03
CA LEU A 121 -30.37 -13.93 -4.00
C LEU A 121 -31.55 -14.57 -4.74
N VAL A 122 -31.27 -15.05 -5.94
CA VAL A 122 -32.01 -16.15 -6.56
C VAL A 122 -31.81 -17.38 -5.66
N ASP A 123 -32.89 -17.84 -5.03
CA ASP A 123 -33.10 -19.14 -4.35
C ASP A 123 -31.88 -19.75 -3.64
N GLU A 124 -31.93 -19.88 -2.31
CA GLU A 124 -30.87 -20.38 -1.40
C GLU A 124 -30.21 -21.71 -1.82
N ASN A 125 -30.85 -22.48 -2.70
CA ASN A 125 -30.33 -23.74 -3.24
C ASN A 125 -29.61 -23.62 -4.60
N GLN A 126 -29.54 -22.44 -5.21
CA GLN A 126 -29.07 -22.25 -6.58
C GLN A 126 -27.88 -21.31 -6.76
N VAL A 127 -27.42 -20.58 -5.73
CA VAL A 127 -26.20 -19.76 -5.84
C VAL A 127 -24.98 -20.67 -5.88
N PRO A 128 -24.31 -20.87 -7.03
CA PRO A 128 -23.11 -21.67 -7.07
C PRO A 128 -22.04 -20.88 -6.34
N LEU A 129 -21.52 -21.43 -5.23
CA LEU A 129 -20.23 -20.99 -4.69
C LEU A 129 -19.21 -21.01 -5.84
N PRO A 130 -18.28 -20.06 -5.89
CA PRO A 130 -17.28 -19.95 -6.94
C PRO A 130 -16.33 -21.11 -6.72
N ARG A 131 -16.67 -22.25 -7.32
CA ARG A 131 -15.88 -23.45 -7.19
C ARG A 131 -14.55 -23.16 -7.86
N ASN A 132 -13.46 -23.25 -7.11
CA ASN A 132 -12.23 -23.78 -7.68
C ASN A 132 -12.64 -25.00 -8.54
N PRO A 133 -12.18 -25.15 -9.80
CA PRO A 133 -12.42 -26.36 -10.58
C PRO A 133 -12.14 -27.67 -9.81
N ASN A 134 -11.34 -27.58 -8.74
CA ASN A 134 -10.92 -28.67 -7.86
C ASN A 134 -11.73 -28.80 -6.53
N GLY A 135 -12.71 -27.94 -6.24
CA GLY A 135 -13.68 -28.14 -5.14
C GLY A 135 -13.23 -27.85 -3.69
N GLU A 136 -12.15 -27.09 -3.48
CA GLU A 136 -11.60 -26.81 -2.14
C GLU A 136 -12.05 -25.45 -1.59
N ASP A 137 -13.20 -25.37 -0.92
CA ASP A 137 -13.59 -24.22 -0.09
C ASP A 137 -13.46 -24.53 1.41
N VAL A 138 -12.42 -25.29 1.78
CA VAL A 138 -11.95 -25.38 3.16
C VAL A 138 -10.62 -24.67 3.30
N VAL A 139 -10.65 -23.49 3.94
CA VAL A 139 -9.41 -22.78 4.30
C VAL A 139 -8.90 -23.36 5.60
N GLU A 140 -8.02 -24.33 5.51
CA GLU A 140 -7.24 -24.79 6.64
C GLU A 140 -6.08 -23.81 6.88
N VAL A 141 -6.06 -23.18 8.05
CA VAL A 141 -4.94 -22.30 8.44
C VAL A 141 -3.74 -23.16 8.78
N SER A 142 -2.63 -22.90 8.10
CA SER A 142 -1.38 -23.62 8.35
C SER A 142 -0.91 -23.42 9.79
N SER A 143 -0.46 -24.50 10.44
CA SER A 143 0.11 -24.45 11.79
C SER A 143 1.56 -23.94 11.83
N LYS A 144 2.22 -23.87 10.67
CA LYS A 144 3.60 -23.39 10.51
C LYS A 144 3.75 -22.70 9.17
N PHE A 145 4.52 -21.62 9.16
CA PHE A 145 4.78 -20.84 7.95
C PHE A 145 6.25 -20.93 7.54
N GLY A 146 6.48 -20.88 6.23
CA GLY A 146 7.82 -20.90 5.68
C GLY A 146 8.49 -19.52 5.77
N PHE A 147 9.82 -19.49 5.79
CA PHE A 147 10.61 -18.26 5.87
C PHE A 147 10.19 -17.17 4.86
N ILE A 148 9.82 -17.55 3.64
CA ILE A 148 9.36 -16.61 2.60
C ILE A 148 8.03 -15.94 3.01
N THR A 149 7.09 -16.70 3.55
CA THR A 149 5.81 -16.16 4.03
C THR A 149 6.04 -15.19 5.18
N GLU A 150 6.80 -15.62 6.18
CA GLU A 150 7.02 -14.82 7.39
C GLU A 150 7.78 -13.53 7.11
N THR A 151 8.81 -13.59 6.26
CA THR A 151 9.55 -12.38 5.85
C THR A 151 8.69 -11.45 5.01
N PHE A 152 7.88 -11.97 4.07
CA PHE A 152 6.99 -11.14 3.25
C PHE A 152 6.02 -10.32 4.11
N TYR A 153 5.30 -10.97 5.03
CA TYR A 153 4.32 -10.28 5.88
C TYR A 153 4.96 -9.40 6.96
N LEU A 154 6.10 -9.80 7.55
CA LEU A 154 6.84 -8.92 8.46
C LEU A 154 7.40 -7.68 7.75
N THR A 155 7.88 -7.81 6.51
CA THR A 155 8.31 -6.66 5.71
C THR A 155 7.14 -5.71 5.45
N GLY A 156 5.97 -6.23 5.08
CA GLY A 156 4.74 -5.41 4.97
C GLY A 156 4.43 -4.67 6.26
N SER A 157 4.40 -5.37 7.39
CA SER A 157 4.16 -4.77 8.71
C SER A 157 5.15 -3.65 9.06
N LEU A 158 6.42 -3.80 8.70
CA LEU A 158 7.44 -2.76 8.88
C LEU A 158 7.30 -1.59 7.91
N LEU A 159 6.80 -1.80 6.69
CA LEU A 159 6.53 -0.72 5.73
C LEU A 159 5.49 0.24 6.29
N GLU A 160 4.44 -0.26 6.95
CA GLU A 160 3.40 0.57 7.57
C GLU A 160 3.99 1.50 8.66
N ILE A 161 4.72 0.94 9.63
CA ILE A 161 5.27 1.70 10.77
C ILE A 161 6.56 2.46 10.45
N GLY A 162 7.25 2.05 9.40
CA GLY A 162 8.54 2.60 8.98
C GLY A 162 8.39 3.55 7.82
N TYR A 163 8.03 3.05 6.65
CA TYR A 163 7.96 3.81 5.41
C TYR A 163 6.76 4.79 5.41
N SER A 164 5.54 4.26 5.52
CA SER A 164 4.29 5.04 5.41
C SER A 164 4.18 6.08 6.53
N SER A 165 4.52 5.71 7.76
CA SER A 165 4.59 6.63 8.90
C SER A 165 5.61 7.76 8.67
N THR A 166 6.82 7.43 8.19
CA THR A 166 7.89 8.43 8.03
C THR A 166 7.61 9.40 6.86
N TYR A 167 7.02 8.92 5.76
CA TYR A 167 6.54 9.82 4.70
C TYR A 167 5.43 10.76 5.17
N SER A 168 4.53 10.29 6.05
CA SER A 168 3.52 11.16 6.67
C SER A 168 4.17 12.25 7.52
N LEU A 169 5.18 11.92 8.33
CA LEU A 169 5.96 12.91 9.09
C LEU A 169 6.72 13.90 8.18
N TYR A 170 7.26 13.41 7.06
CA TYR A 170 7.92 14.26 6.07
C TYR A 170 6.93 15.27 5.47
N GLY A 171 5.74 14.82 5.05
CA GLY A 171 4.67 15.70 4.57
C GLY A 171 4.28 16.77 5.59
N ASN A 172 4.10 16.39 6.85
CA ASN A 172 3.81 17.32 7.94
C ASN A 172 4.95 18.34 8.15
N THR A 173 6.20 17.90 8.04
CA THR A 173 7.39 18.78 8.12
C THR A 173 7.36 19.83 6.99
N LEU A 174 7.03 19.43 5.76
CA LEU A 174 6.90 20.36 4.63
C LEU A 174 5.79 21.39 4.84
N MET A 175 4.61 20.94 5.32
CA MET A 175 3.50 21.84 5.67
C MET A 175 3.94 22.84 6.75
N ARG A 176 4.58 22.36 7.81
CA ARG A 176 5.05 23.20 8.91
C ARG A 176 6.07 24.25 8.47
N ILE A 177 6.99 23.89 7.57
CA ILE A 177 7.94 24.84 6.97
C ILE A 177 7.20 25.97 6.25
N ASN A 178 6.18 25.64 5.45
CA ASN A 178 5.40 26.64 4.72
C ASN A 178 4.60 27.55 5.66
N GLU A 179 4.03 27.01 6.74
CA GLU A 179 3.36 27.79 7.78
C GLU A 179 4.31 28.76 8.48
N LEU A 180 5.50 28.29 8.88
CA LEU A 180 6.51 29.09 9.57
C LEU A 180 7.04 30.20 8.66
N ARG A 181 7.32 29.91 7.39
CA ARG A 181 7.69 30.92 6.39
C ARG A 181 6.62 32.00 6.25
N SER A 182 5.36 31.59 6.14
CA SER A 182 4.23 32.54 6.09
C SER A 182 4.12 33.40 7.35
N GLN A 183 4.48 32.87 8.52
CA GLN A 183 4.54 33.65 9.77
C GLN A 183 5.69 34.64 9.79
N VAL A 184 6.88 34.23 9.34
CA VAL A 184 8.05 35.10 9.21
C VAL A 184 7.72 36.29 8.30
N ASP A 185 7.13 36.04 7.13
CA ASP A 185 6.75 37.09 6.17
C ASP A 185 5.74 38.08 6.78
N ARG A 186 4.75 37.57 7.54
CA ARG A 186 3.79 38.42 8.27
C ARG A 186 4.48 39.30 9.30
N VAL A 187 5.40 38.77 10.10
CA VAL A 187 6.10 39.57 11.11
C VAL A 187 7.09 40.55 10.47
N GLN A 188 7.71 40.21 9.34
CA GLN A 188 8.60 41.10 8.60
C GLN A 188 7.84 42.27 7.94
N SER A 189 6.64 42.01 7.43
CA SER A 189 5.75 43.04 6.85
C SER A 189 5.13 43.97 7.89
N MET A 190 5.13 43.59 9.18
CA MET A 190 4.82 44.53 10.26
C MET A 190 5.92 45.59 10.33
N GLY A 191 5.55 46.86 10.09
CA GLY A 191 6.48 47.99 10.10
C GLY A 191 7.37 48.02 11.35
N ALA A 192 8.63 48.45 11.19
CA ALA A 192 9.58 48.55 12.30
C ALA A 192 9.15 49.65 13.26
N GLY A 193 8.33 49.30 14.25
CA GLY A 193 7.98 50.21 15.34
C GLY A 193 9.23 50.56 16.15
N MET A 194 9.39 51.85 16.48
CA MET A 194 10.41 52.32 17.42
C MET A 194 10.02 51.92 18.86
N GLY A 195 11.02 51.63 19.70
CA GLY A 195 10.82 51.32 21.13
C GLY A 195 10.54 49.84 21.45
N PRO A 196 9.92 49.52 22.60
CA PRO A 196 9.74 48.14 23.11
C PRO A 196 9.05 47.17 22.14
N LEU A 197 8.17 47.69 21.27
CA LEU A 197 7.48 46.90 20.24
C LEU A 197 8.46 46.38 19.16
N GLY A 198 9.49 47.15 18.82
CA GLY A 198 10.55 46.73 17.90
C GLY A 198 11.42 45.61 18.47
N GLY A 199 11.74 45.68 19.77
CA GLY A 199 12.48 44.62 20.48
C GLY A 199 11.68 43.32 20.57
N PHE A 200 10.38 43.39 20.87
CA PHE A 200 9.50 42.21 20.85
C PHE A 200 9.43 41.57 19.47
N ARG A 201 9.31 42.38 18.40
CA ARG A 201 9.34 41.89 17.01
C ARG A 201 10.63 41.14 16.69
N GLU A 202 11.78 41.68 17.08
CA GLU A 202 13.08 41.03 16.81
C GLU A 202 13.21 39.69 17.54
N VAL A 203 12.78 39.61 18.81
CA VAL A 203 12.78 38.34 19.57
C VAL A 203 11.84 37.32 18.93
N MET A 204 10.65 37.75 18.49
CA MET A 204 9.69 36.89 17.80
C MET A 204 10.25 36.36 16.48
N LEU A 205 10.86 37.22 15.67
CA LEU A 205 11.52 36.82 14.42
C LEU A 205 12.62 35.80 14.67
N LYS A 206 13.52 36.06 15.63
CA LYS A 206 14.59 35.11 15.99
C LYS A 206 14.05 33.74 16.40
N LYS A 207 12.92 33.70 17.13
CA LYS A 207 12.27 32.44 17.51
C LYS A 207 11.73 31.70 16.29
N LEU A 208 10.99 32.38 15.41
CA LEU A 208 10.42 31.78 14.20
C LEU A 208 11.50 31.31 13.22
N GLU A 209 12.58 32.07 13.06
CA GLU A 209 13.73 31.70 12.22
C GLU A 209 14.44 30.46 12.78
N LYS A 210 14.61 30.37 14.11
CA LYS A 210 15.15 29.19 14.78
C LYS A 210 14.26 27.95 14.54
N GLU A 211 12.96 28.06 14.73
CA GLU A 211 12.02 26.96 14.46
C GLU A 211 12.04 26.54 12.99
N THR A 212 12.09 27.51 12.07
CA THR A 212 12.19 27.25 10.63
C THR A 212 13.47 26.47 10.29
N LEU A 213 14.60 26.85 10.90
CA LEU A 213 15.86 26.15 10.72
C LEU A 213 15.81 24.72 11.26
N GLU A 214 15.17 24.49 12.40
CA GLU A 214 14.99 23.15 12.97
C GLU A 214 14.15 22.23 12.08
N GLU A 215 13.05 22.73 11.50
CA GLU A 215 12.24 21.95 10.55
C GLU A 215 12.97 21.75 9.21
N ALA A 216 13.71 22.75 8.72
CA ALA A 216 14.53 22.61 7.52
C ALA A 216 15.61 21.55 7.68
N ARG A 217 16.23 21.44 8.86
CA ARG A 217 17.18 20.36 9.19
C ARG A 217 16.50 18.98 9.14
N ARG A 218 15.30 18.86 9.72
CA ARG A 218 14.54 17.59 9.66
C ARG A 218 14.17 17.21 8.23
N LYS A 219 13.76 18.19 7.41
CA LYS A 219 13.52 17.96 5.98
C LYS A 219 14.75 17.38 5.28
N LEU A 220 15.93 17.95 5.49
CA LEU A 220 17.17 17.44 4.87
C LEU A 220 17.48 16.00 5.32
N CYS A 221 17.23 15.64 6.58
CA CYS A 221 17.36 14.26 7.01
C CYS A 221 16.40 13.33 6.26
N TYR A 222 15.13 13.73 6.09
CA TYR A 222 14.17 12.93 5.33
C TYR A 222 14.50 12.84 3.84
N ASP A 223 15.00 13.93 3.23
CA ASP A 223 15.44 13.90 1.83
C ASP A 223 16.51 12.80 1.63
N VAL A 224 17.48 12.70 2.55
CA VAL A 224 18.52 11.65 2.48
C VAL A 224 17.92 10.25 2.63
N TYR A 225 17.07 10.02 3.63
CA TYR A 225 16.56 8.68 3.93
C TYR A 225 15.48 8.16 2.98
N LEU A 226 14.68 9.06 2.41
CA LEU A 226 13.50 8.69 1.63
C LEU A 226 13.69 8.90 0.12
N ILE A 227 14.52 9.87 -0.28
CA ILE A 227 14.66 10.30 -1.68
C ILE A 227 16.04 9.92 -2.20
N GLU A 228 17.11 10.30 -1.52
CA GLU A 228 18.49 10.04 -1.92
C GLU A 228 18.94 8.61 -1.54
N ASN A 229 18.11 7.62 -1.84
CA ASN A 229 18.54 6.23 -1.79
C ASN A 229 19.57 5.94 -2.87
N ASP A 230 20.36 4.89 -2.66
CA ASP A 230 21.32 4.40 -3.64
C ASP A 230 20.60 4.25 -4.99
N GLN A 231 21.07 4.98 -6.01
CA GLN A 231 20.37 5.16 -7.28
C GLN A 231 20.04 3.83 -7.96
N ASP A 232 20.75 2.76 -7.58
CA ASP A 232 20.65 1.42 -8.13
C ASP A 232 19.86 0.42 -7.25
N ASP A 233 19.19 0.84 -6.17
CA ASP A 233 18.41 -0.06 -5.30
C ASP A 233 16.89 -0.03 -5.62
N PRO A 234 16.37 -0.95 -6.47
CA PRO A 234 14.97 -1.01 -6.82
C PRO A 234 14.13 -1.78 -5.79
N ASP A 235 14.68 -2.18 -4.64
CA ASP A 235 14.07 -3.19 -3.76
C ASP A 235 12.65 -2.80 -3.31
N LEU A 236 12.41 -1.51 -3.05
CA LEU A 236 11.10 -1.01 -2.61
C LEU A 236 10.02 -1.15 -3.70
N ILE A 237 10.30 -0.67 -4.92
CA ILE A 237 9.38 -0.81 -6.07
C ILE A 237 9.24 -2.28 -6.46
N SER A 238 10.32 -3.04 -6.39
CA SER A 238 10.34 -4.48 -6.67
C SER A 238 9.45 -5.24 -5.69
N PHE A 239 9.50 -4.90 -4.40
CA PHE A 239 8.61 -5.47 -3.39
C PHE A 239 7.14 -5.09 -3.63
N ALA A 240 6.83 -3.83 -3.98
CA ALA A 240 5.48 -3.42 -4.34
C ALA A 240 4.95 -4.17 -5.58
N ALA A 241 5.80 -4.35 -6.59
CA ALA A 241 5.47 -5.09 -7.81
C ALA A 241 5.25 -6.59 -7.54
N ALA A 242 6.09 -7.19 -6.71
CA ALA A 242 5.96 -8.58 -6.29
C ALA A 242 4.71 -8.80 -5.44
N SER A 243 4.39 -7.88 -4.53
CA SER A 243 3.15 -7.88 -3.74
C SER A 243 1.92 -7.77 -4.64
N SER A 244 1.98 -6.93 -5.68
CA SER A 244 0.92 -6.82 -6.68
C SER A 244 0.73 -8.11 -7.47
N SER A 245 1.82 -8.74 -7.91
CA SER A 245 1.75 -10.03 -8.61
C SER A 245 1.22 -11.14 -7.71
N TYR A 246 1.62 -11.17 -6.44
CA TYR A 246 1.09 -12.10 -5.44
C TYR A 246 -0.43 -11.96 -5.29
N LEU A 247 -0.94 -10.73 -5.11
CA LEU A 247 -2.38 -10.47 -5.02
C LEU A 247 -3.11 -10.87 -6.31
N LEU A 248 -2.56 -10.53 -7.49
CA LEU A 248 -3.14 -10.93 -8.78
C LEU A 248 -3.21 -12.45 -8.94
N ARG A 249 -2.21 -13.20 -8.47
CA ARG A 249 -2.24 -14.68 -8.50
C ARG A 249 -3.33 -15.25 -7.60
N LEU A 250 -3.60 -14.62 -6.45
CA LEU A 250 -4.70 -15.01 -5.56
C LEU A 250 -6.08 -14.67 -6.13
N LEU A 251 -6.19 -13.51 -6.79
CA LEU A 251 -7.44 -13.00 -7.36
C LEU A 251 -7.82 -13.72 -8.65
N CYS A 252 -6.85 -13.99 -9.52
CA CYS A 252 -7.05 -14.52 -10.87
C CYS A 252 -6.63 -15.99 -11.02
N PHE A 253 -6.23 -16.66 -9.93
CA PHE A 253 -5.77 -18.05 -9.94
C PHE A 253 -4.62 -18.31 -10.93
N GLY A 254 -3.71 -17.35 -11.07
CA GLY A 254 -2.57 -17.40 -11.99
C GLY A 254 -2.93 -17.24 -13.47
N LYS A 255 -4.19 -16.96 -13.80
CA LYS A 255 -4.65 -16.67 -15.17
C LYS A 255 -4.65 -15.17 -15.44
N PRO A 256 -4.63 -14.74 -16.71
CA PRO A 256 -4.94 -13.35 -17.06
C PRO A 256 -6.30 -12.94 -16.46
N PRO A 257 -6.47 -11.70 -15.97
CA PRO A 257 -7.72 -11.29 -15.35
C PRO A 257 -8.85 -11.22 -16.39
N GLU A 258 -10.03 -11.70 -16.04
CA GLU A 258 -11.26 -11.48 -16.79
C GLU A 258 -12.13 -10.52 -15.96
N LEU A 259 -12.42 -9.33 -16.50
CA LEU A 259 -13.08 -8.25 -15.74
C LEU A 259 -14.58 -8.14 -16.08
N PRO A 260 -15.45 -7.85 -15.09
CA PRO A 260 -15.16 -7.86 -13.64
C PRO A 260 -14.81 -9.28 -13.17
N LEU A 261 -14.00 -9.39 -12.11
CA LEU A 261 -13.62 -10.70 -11.57
C LEU A 261 -14.86 -11.51 -11.16
N SER A 262 -14.79 -12.82 -11.36
CA SER A 262 -15.86 -13.76 -11.00
C SER A 262 -16.20 -13.66 -9.52
N VAL A 263 -17.48 -13.57 -9.21
CA VAL A 263 -17.97 -13.54 -7.83
C VAL A 263 -18.51 -14.90 -7.40
N PRO A 264 -18.47 -15.19 -6.09
CA PRO A 264 -17.82 -14.40 -5.03
C PRO A 264 -16.27 -14.52 -5.05
N PRO A 265 -15.56 -13.62 -4.34
CA PRO A 265 -14.11 -13.71 -4.22
C PRO A 265 -13.67 -15.03 -3.58
N SER A 266 -12.47 -15.49 -3.96
CA SER A 266 -11.83 -16.60 -3.23
C SER A 266 -11.57 -16.16 -1.79
N MET A 267 -11.77 -17.07 -0.85
CA MET A 267 -11.56 -16.77 0.57
C MET A 267 -10.12 -16.27 0.81
N LYS A 268 -9.13 -16.94 0.21
CA LYS A 268 -7.70 -16.59 0.32
C LYS A 268 -7.41 -15.17 -0.13
N ALA A 269 -8.09 -14.67 -1.17
CA ALA A 269 -7.96 -13.29 -1.61
C ALA A 269 -8.76 -12.32 -0.71
N ALA A 270 -9.98 -12.69 -0.31
CA ALA A 270 -10.87 -11.84 0.46
C ALA A 270 -10.30 -11.45 1.83
N VAL A 271 -9.55 -12.34 2.49
CA VAL A 271 -8.94 -12.08 3.82
C VAL A 271 -7.59 -11.40 3.78
N GLN A 272 -7.03 -11.13 2.60
CA GLN A 272 -5.82 -10.32 2.56
C GLN A 272 -6.10 -8.93 3.15
N VAL A 273 -5.08 -8.37 3.78
CA VAL A 273 -5.19 -7.09 4.48
C VAL A 273 -5.14 -5.94 3.49
N GLU A 274 -5.99 -4.94 3.72
CA GLU A 274 -6.02 -3.72 2.92
C GLU A 274 -4.71 -2.94 2.97
N ALA A 275 -4.01 -2.98 4.11
CA ALA A 275 -2.72 -2.35 4.32
C ALA A 275 -1.68 -2.73 3.26
N MET A 276 -1.70 -3.98 2.75
CA MET A 276 -0.80 -4.40 1.67
C MET A 276 -1.02 -3.60 0.38
N VAL A 277 -2.27 -3.28 0.07
CA VAL A 277 -2.63 -2.47 -1.10
C VAL A 277 -2.28 -1.01 -0.85
N ASP A 278 -2.53 -0.50 0.36
CA ASP A 278 -2.16 0.87 0.71
C ASP A 278 -0.64 1.08 0.65
N ASP A 279 0.17 0.12 1.09
CA ASP A 279 1.63 0.15 0.96
C ASP A 279 2.08 0.20 -0.49
N ILE A 280 1.51 -0.63 -1.38
CA ILE A 280 1.79 -0.60 -2.83
C ILE A 280 1.53 0.80 -3.38
N VAL A 281 0.38 1.39 -3.04
CA VAL A 281 -0.03 2.71 -3.52
C VAL A 281 0.85 3.81 -2.95
N ASN A 282 1.17 3.76 -1.65
CA ASN A 282 2.03 4.72 -0.98
C ASN A 282 3.44 4.72 -1.56
N ILE A 283 4.04 3.54 -1.75
CA ILE A 283 5.34 3.38 -2.40
C ILE A 283 5.33 4.05 -3.77
N MET A 284 4.32 3.75 -4.59
CA MET A 284 4.29 4.27 -5.96
C MET A 284 4.01 5.76 -6.04
N ILE A 285 3.02 6.27 -5.30
CA ILE A 285 2.69 7.70 -5.32
C ILE A 285 3.83 8.54 -4.75
N ASN A 286 4.48 8.08 -3.67
CA ASN A 286 5.63 8.79 -3.11
C ASN A 286 6.84 8.73 -4.05
N SER A 287 7.09 7.59 -4.70
CA SER A 287 8.15 7.48 -5.72
C SER A 287 7.87 8.43 -6.88
N LEU A 288 6.67 8.43 -7.45
CA LEU A 288 6.28 9.35 -8.53
C LEU A 288 6.40 10.84 -8.13
N ARG A 289 6.14 11.16 -6.86
CA ARG A 289 6.14 12.54 -6.35
C ARG A 289 7.54 13.05 -6.05
N TYR A 290 8.40 12.20 -5.47
CA TYR A 290 9.67 12.63 -4.87
C TYR A 290 10.91 12.06 -5.57
N ASP A 291 10.83 10.86 -6.16
CA ASP A 291 11.90 10.25 -6.96
C ASP A 291 11.34 9.59 -8.24
N PRO A 292 10.89 10.38 -9.22
CA PRO A 292 10.33 9.82 -10.44
C PRO A 292 11.39 9.16 -11.35
N GLU A 293 12.69 9.34 -11.06
CA GLU A 293 13.77 8.62 -11.75
C GLU A 293 13.86 7.16 -11.31
N ALA A 294 13.63 6.84 -10.03
CA ALA A 294 13.52 5.44 -9.58
C ALA A 294 12.39 4.69 -10.28
N VAL A 295 11.28 5.37 -10.58
CA VAL A 295 10.16 4.80 -11.35
C VAL A 295 10.59 4.50 -12.79
N ASP A 296 11.31 5.43 -13.44
CA ASP A 296 11.84 5.22 -14.80
C ASP A 296 12.80 4.02 -14.88
N ARG A 297 13.64 3.84 -13.87
CA ARG A 297 14.56 2.68 -13.78
C ARG A 297 13.81 1.37 -13.57
N SER A 298 12.65 1.42 -12.92
CA SER A 298 11.85 0.26 -12.51
C SER A 298 10.67 -0.05 -13.45
N VAL A 299 10.61 0.56 -14.63
CA VAL A 299 9.47 0.46 -15.57
C VAL A 299 9.03 -0.99 -15.85
N ALA A 300 9.99 -1.91 -15.99
CA ALA A 300 9.71 -3.32 -16.26
C ALA A 300 8.93 -4.04 -15.14
N LEU A 301 8.85 -3.46 -13.95
CA LEU A 301 8.20 -4.05 -12.77
C LEU A 301 6.76 -3.53 -12.59
N ILE A 302 6.38 -2.45 -13.26
CA ILE A 302 5.17 -1.67 -12.93
C ILE A 302 3.88 -2.30 -13.50
N ASP A 303 3.98 -3.17 -14.50
CA ASP A 303 2.83 -3.82 -15.15
C ASP A 303 1.86 -4.48 -14.15
N ASN A 304 2.38 -5.24 -13.18
CA ASN A 304 1.53 -5.90 -12.18
C ASN A 304 0.83 -4.91 -11.26
N ILE A 305 1.44 -3.75 -10.99
CA ILE A 305 0.85 -2.69 -10.16
C ILE A 305 -0.31 -2.02 -10.90
N LEU A 306 -0.11 -1.70 -12.18
CA LEU A 306 -1.15 -1.11 -13.02
C LEU A 306 -2.29 -2.09 -13.26
N THR A 307 -1.97 -3.35 -13.53
CA THR A 307 -2.97 -4.42 -13.69
C THR A 307 -3.78 -4.61 -12.40
N LEU A 308 -3.14 -4.63 -11.22
CA LEU A 308 -3.85 -4.66 -9.93
C LEU A 308 -4.79 -3.47 -9.77
N SER A 309 -4.34 -2.27 -10.15
CA SER A 309 -5.14 -1.04 -10.07
C SER A 309 -6.40 -1.13 -10.93
N VAL A 310 -6.28 -1.61 -12.18
CA VAL A 310 -7.41 -1.81 -13.08
C VAL A 310 -8.36 -2.89 -12.56
N VAL A 311 -7.83 -4.01 -12.05
CA VAL A 311 -8.62 -5.09 -11.45
C VAL A 311 -9.43 -4.58 -10.27
N ALA A 312 -8.81 -3.82 -9.36
CA ALA A 312 -9.45 -3.30 -8.17
C ALA A 312 -10.60 -2.33 -8.47
N ILE A 313 -10.40 -1.44 -9.44
CA ILE A 313 -11.44 -0.47 -9.84
C ILE A 313 -12.64 -1.19 -10.47
N ASN A 314 -12.38 -2.19 -11.31
CA ASN A 314 -13.44 -2.93 -12.03
C ASN A 314 -14.07 -4.07 -11.21
N SER A 315 -13.54 -4.39 -10.02
CA SER A 315 -14.03 -5.50 -9.19
C SER A 315 -14.37 -5.05 -7.76
N PRO A 316 -15.41 -4.21 -7.57
CA PRO A 316 -15.73 -3.59 -6.28
C PRO A 316 -16.09 -4.59 -5.17
N LEU A 317 -16.54 -5.80 -5.54
CA LEU A 317 -16.84 -6.86 -4.57
C LEU A 317 -15.58 -7.57 -4.05
N HIS A 318 -14.45 -7.41 -4.74
CA HIS A 318 -13.13 -7.91 -4.32
C HIS A 318 -12.32 -6.83 -3.57
N PHE A 319 -12.58 -5.55 -3.87
CA PHE A 319 -11.97 -4.39 -3.21
C PHE A 319 -13.08 -3.48 -2.68
N LYS A 320 -13.67 -3.85 -1.54
CA LYS A 320 -14.86 -3.18 -1.01
C LYS A 320 -14.60 -1.72 -0.67
N ASN A 321 -13.44 -1.43 -0.09
CA ASN A 321 -13.09 -0.09 0.35
C ASN A 321 -12.97 0.90 -0.84
N PRO A 322 -13.89 1.87 -0.96
CA PRO A 322 -13.88 2.84 -2.06
C PRO A 322 -12.67 3.78 -2.01
N TYR A 323 -12.10 4.02 -0.82
CA TYR A 323 -10.91 4.86 -0.67
C TYR A 323 -9.70 4.22 -1.35
N LEU A 324 -9.44 2.92 -1.12
CA LEU A 324 -8.36 2.21 -1.80
C LEU A 324 -8.53 2.21 -3.31
N ARG A 325 -9.75 1.97 -3.80
CA ARG A 325 -10.05 2.03 -5.24
C ARG A 325 -9.80 3.43 -5.81
N SER A 326 -10.16 4.48 -5.08
CA SER A 326 -9.89 5.87 -5.48
C SER A 326 -8.40 6.16 -5.56
N ARG A 327 -7.60 5.68 -4.59
CA ARG A 327 -6.14 5.87 -4.62
C ARG A 327 -5.43 5.08 -5.71
N LEU A 328 -5.90 3.87 -6.02
CA LEU A 328 -5.43 3.12 -7.20
C LEU A 328 -5.80 3.84 -8.51
N ALA A 329 -6.97 4.49 -8.57
CA ALA A 329 -7.33 5.33 -9.71
C ALA A 329 -6.45 6.59 -9.82
N GLU A 330 -6.10 7.22 -8.68
CA GLU A 330 -5.12 8.32 -8.63
C GLU A 330 -3.77 7.86 -9.19
N LEU A 331 -3.30 6.67 -8.81
CA LEU A 331 -2.06 6.10 -9.34
C LEU A 331 -2.11 5.92 -10.86
N LEU A 332 -3.19 5.33 -11.39
CA LEU A 332 -3.38 5.21 -12.85
C LEU A 332 -3.36 6.59 -13.52
N TRP A 333 -4.01 7.59 -12.93
CA TRP A 333 -4.04 8.95 -13.46
C TRP A 333 -2.67 9.64 -13.45
N LEU A 334 -1.88 9.45 -12.39
CA LEU A 334 -0.53 10.00 -12.29
C LEU A 334 0.41 9.40 -13.33
N MET A 335 0.21 8.12 -13.65
CA MET A 335 1.02 7.41 -14.63
C MET A 335 0.50 7.54 -16.07
N ALA A 336 -0.72 8.04 -16.27
CA ALA A 336 -1.39 8.09 -17.57
C ALA A 336 -0.55 8.80 -18.64
N PRO A 337 -0.58 8.32 -19.90
CA PRO A 337 0.18 8.89 -20.98
C PRO A 337 -0.39 10.28 -21.31
N ARG A 338 0.29 11.35 -20.90
CA ARG A 338 -0.01 12.71 -21.38
C ARG A 338 0.65 12.91 -22.75
N THR A 339 0.13 13.81 -23.58
CA THR A 339 0.85 14.23 -24.80
C THR A 339 2.24 14.75 -24.39
N ASN A 340 3.31 14.05 -24.82
CA ASN A 340 4.71 14.20 -24.35
C ASN A 340 5.00 13.79 -22.89
N GLY A 341 4.17 12.93 -22.29
CA GLY A 341 4.32 12.46 -20.91
C GLY A 341 5.42 11.42 -20.73
N ARG A 342 6.13 11.51 -19.58
CA ARG A 342 7.28 10.66 -19.18
C ARG A 342 7.02 9.16 -19.32
N TYR A 343 5.80 8.71 -19.08
CA TYR A 343 5.42 7.29 -19.00
C TYR A 343 4.66 6.76 -20.22
N GLY A 344 4.59 7.52 -21.33
CA GLY A 344 3.81 7.16 -22.52
C GLY A 344 4.05 5.74 -23.05
N LYS A 345 5.33 5.35 -23.13
CA LYS A 345 5.76 4.04 -23.65
C LYS A 345 5.37 2.85 -22.77
N ILE A 346 5.11 3.06 -21.47
CA ILE A 346 4.69 1.97 -20.57
C ILE A 346 3.34 1.44 -21.05
N TRP A 347 2.43 2.33 -21.43
CA TRP A 347 1.07 1.98 -21.84
C TRP A 347 0.98 1.30 -23.20
N GLU A 348 1.95 1.54 -24.09
CA GLU A 348 2.01 0.86 -25.40
C GLU A 348 2.26 -0.64 -25.26
N GLY A 349 2.89 -1.09 -24.16
CA GLY A 349 3.17 -2.50 -23.87
C GLY A 349 2.17 -3.21 -22.95
N LEU A 350 1.19 -2.49 -22.39
CA LEU A 350 0.19 -3.04 -21.48
C LEU A 350 -1.02 -3.56 -22.27
N GLU A 351 -0.92 -4.76 -22.84
CA GLU A 351 -2.02 -5.38 -23.60
C GLU A 351 -3.32 -5.51 -22.78
N PHE A 352 -3.22 -5.60 -21.45
CA PHE A 352 -4.35 -5.71 -20.55
C PHE A 352 -5.01 -4.37 -20.20
N VAL A 353 -4.27 -3.25 -20.30
CA VAL A 353 -4.71 -1.93 -19.84
C VAL A 353 -5.11 -1.07 -21.04
N THR A 354 -6.17 -1.52 -21.70
CA THR A 354 -6.76 -0.87 -22.87
C THR A 354 -7.85 0.14 -22.46
N ALA A 355 -8.14 1.09 -23.34
CA ALA A 355 -9.09 2.17 -23.06
C ALA A 355 -10.49 1.68 -22.68
N ASP A 356 -10.94 0.53 -23.17
CA ASP A 356 -12.23 -0.10 -22.82
C ASP A 356 -12.31 -0.63 -21.39
N ARG A 357 -11.16 -0.86 -20.74
CA ARG A 357 -11.06 -1.42 -19.37
C ARG A 357 -10.72 -0.37 -18.31
N MET A 358 -10.40 0.84 -18.73
CA MET A 358 -10.20 1.98 -17.83
C MET A 358 -11.54 2.60 -17.43
N PRO A 359 -11.70 3.08 -16.19
CA PRO A 359 -12.84 3.93 -15.84
C PRO A 359 -12.85 5.17 -16.74
N CYS A 360 -14.02 5.58 -17.24
CA CYS A 360 -14.15 6.71 -18.16
C CYS A 360 -13.54 8.02 -17.63
N SER A 361 -13.45 8.19 -16.30
CA SER A 361 -12.76 9.32 -15.66
C SER A 361 -11.26 9.40 -15.94
N VAL A 362 -10.60 8.27 -16.24
CA VAL A 362 -9.16 8.19 -16.58
C VAL A 362 -8.95 8.32 -18.10
N ILE A 363 -9.90 7.83 -18.91
CA ILE A 363 -9.82 7.86 -20.39
C ILE A 363 -9.83 9.30 -20.95
N VAL A 364 -10.62 10.19 -20.35
CA VAL A 364 -10.93 11.53 -20.92
C VAL A 364 -9.72 12.46 -21.06
N VAL A 365 -8.59 12.17 -20.41
CA VAL A 365 -7.41 13.05 -20.42
C VAL A 365 -6.25 12.47 -21.25
N GLY A 366 -6.25 11.16 -21.54
CA GLY A 366 -5.15 10.48 -22.25
C GLY A 366 -5.30 10.41 -23.77
N THR A 367 -6.52 10.50 -24.28
CA THR A 367 -6.76 10.58 -25.71
C THR A 367 -7.34 11.96 -26.03
N GLY A 368 -6.75 12.67 -26.98
CA GLY A 368 -7.34 13.87 -27.57
C GLY A 368 -8.61 13.54 -28.37
N CYS A 369 -9.52 12.76 -27.80
CA CYS A 369 -10.80 12.37 -28.37
C CYS A 369 -11.87 13.35 -27.90
N GLU A 370 -11.78 14.59 -28.38
CA GLU A 370 -12.97 15.42 -28.51
C GLU A 370 -13.91 14.72 -29.53
N GLY A 371 -14.97 14.06 -29.05
CA GLY A 371 -16.14 13.79 -29.91
C GLY A 371 -16.70 12.37 -30.03
N THR A 372 -16.40 11.40 -29.17
CA THR A 372 -17.12 10.11 -29.18
C THR A 372 -18.12 9.97 -28.02
N GLN A 373 -19.19 9.20 -28.25
CA GLN A 373 -20.39 9.02 -27.41
C GLN A 373 -20.14 8.72 -25.91
N HIS A 374 -18.90 8.42 -25.51
CA HIS A 374 -18.46 8.25 -24.13
C HIS A 374 -18.59 9.50 -23.26
N THR A 375 -18.64 10.71 -23.85
CA THR A 375 -18.83 11.96 -23.07
C THR A 375 -20.21 12.07 -22.42
N LYS A 376 -21.24 11.36 -22.93
CA LYS A 376 -22.60 11.38 -22.37
C LYS A 376 -22.80 10.43 -21.18
N LEU A 377 -21.94 9.44 -20.98
CA LEU A 377 -21.98 8.57 -19.80
C LEU A 377 -21.31 9.22 -18.58
N LEU A 378 -20.45 10.23 -18.80
CA LEU A 378 -19.75 10.97 -17.74
C LEU A 378 -20.66 11.77 -16.81
N SER A 379 -21.87 12.16 -17.25
CA SER A 379 -22.78 12.94 -16.39
C SER A 379 -23.41 12.12 -15.25
N ASN A 380 -23.34 10.78 -15.31
CA ASN A 380 -23.99 9.91 -14.31
C ASN A 380 -23.01 9.30 -13.28
N LEU A 381 -21.69 9.42 -13.48
CA LEU A 381 -20.67 8.80 -12.61
C LEU A 381 -19.91 9.79 -11.70
N ILE A 382 -20.14 11.10 -11.86
CA ILE A 382 -19.53 12.17 -11.03
C ILE A 382 -20.35 12.44 -9.74
N LEU A 383 -21.39 11.64 -9.45
CA LEU A 383 -22.30 11.86 -8.31
C LEU A 383 -22.15 10.88 -7.14
N PHE A 384 -21.00 10.23 -6.97
CA PHE A 384 -20.69 9.48 -5.74
C PHE A 384 -19.30 9.82 -5.19
#